data_AF-A0A3D1H334-F1
#
_entry.id   AF-A0A3D1H334-F1
#
_cell.length_a   1.000
_cell.length_b   1.000
_cell.length_c   1.000
_cell.angle_alpha   90.00
_cell.angle_beta   90.00
_cell.angle_gamma   90.00
#
_symmetry.space_group_name_H-M   'P 1'
#
loop_
_entity.id
_entity.type
_entity.pdbx_description
1 polymer ?
#
loop_
_entity_poly.entity_id
_entity_poly.type
_entity_poly.pdbx_seq_one_letter_code
_entity_poly.pdbx_strand_id
1 'polypeptide(L)' 'MSFNSKLKSVKAEEIDGGKRYIIGYFDDVMEAVQFSNDIKNLGIKDAFVTEYTNGKRNMSFDALKSISK' A
#
# COMPACT_ATOMS: atom_id res chain seq x y z
N MET A 1 8.91 17.91 -2.34
CA MET A 1 8.42 16.54 -2.10
C MET A 1 8.06 16.44 -0.63
N SER A 2 6.79 16.68 -0.28
CA SER A 2 6.35 16.60 1.12
C SER A 2 6.11 15.13 1.41
N PHE A 3 7.07 14.47 2.05
CA PHE A 3 6.87 13.15 2.62
C PHE A 3 5.68 13.27 3.58
N ASN A 4 4.58 12.63 3.20
CA ASN A 4 3.24 12.80 3.74
C ASN A 4 3.27 12.86 5.28
N SER A 5 2.96 14.03 5.86
CA SER A 5 3.02 14.29 7.31
C SER A 5 1.96 13.51 8.12
N LYS A 6 1.25 12.56 7.48
CA LYS A 6 0.30 11.62 8.08
C LYS A 6 0.87 10.22 8.33
N LEU A 7 2.16 9.98 8.13
CA LEU A 7 2.81 8.73 8.57
C LEU A 7 2.99 8.76 10.10
N LYS A 8 1.97 8.33 10.86
CA LYS A 8 2.10 8.14 12.31
C LYS A 8 2.19 6.69 12.79
N SER A 9 1.93 5.70 11.94
CA SER A 9 2.03 4.29 12.38
C SER A 9 2.37 3.36 11.22
N VAL A 10 3.63 2.92 11.11
CA VAL A 10 3.94 1.71 10.35
C VAL A 10 3.41 0.53 11.15
N LYS A 11 2.47 -0.24 10.60
CA LYS A 11 1.95 -1.44 11.25
C LYS A 11 2.67 -2.65 10.69
N ALA A 12 3.27 -3.45 11.57
CA ALA A 12 3.81 -4.77 11.21
C ALA A 12 2.79 -5.85 11.56
N GLU A 13 2.55 -6.78 10.63
CA GLU A 13 1.71 -7.96 10.82
C GLU A 13 2.51 -9.21 10.44
N GLU A 14 2.41 -10.25 11.24
CA GLU A 14 2.98 -11.56 10.91
C GLU A 14 1.94 -12.36 10.13
N ILE A 15 2.26 -12.72 8.89
CA ILE A 15 1.37 -13.40 7.95
C ILE A 15 2.18 -14.52 7.29
N ASP A 16 1.67 -15.75 7.37
CA ASP A 16 2.23 -16.93 6.68
C ASP A 16 3.74 -17.15 6.92
N GLY A 17 4.21 -16.88 8.14
CA GLY A 17 5.63 -17.00 8.50
C GLY A 17 6.53 -15.86 8.01
N GLY A 18 5.95 -14.81 7.43
CA GLY A 18 6.64 -13.59 7.02
C GLY A 18 6.13 -12.34 7.76
N LYS A 19 6.91 -11.25 7.70
CA LYS A 19 6.50 -9.93 8.22
C LYS A 19 6.02 -9.05 7.06
N ARG A 20 4.81 -8.53 7.18
CA ARG A 20 4.25 -7.53 6.27
C ARG A 20 4.17 -6.19 6.96
N TYR A 21 4.61 -5.14 6.27
CA TYR A 21 4.58 -3.76 6.78
C TYR A 21 3.53 -2.94 6.01
N ILE A 22 2.64 -2.30 6.75
CA ILE A 22 1.68 -1.31 6.23
C ILE A 22 2.32 0.06 6.42
N ILE A 23 2.58 0.72 5.30
CA ILE A 23 3.35 1.97 5.24
C ILE A 23 2.49 3.17 4.84
N GLY A 24 1.17 3.02 4.75
CA GLY A 24 0.26 4.12 4.47
C GLY A 24 -1.18 3.68 4.23
N TYR A 25 -2.09 4.63 4.37
CA TYR A 25 -3.47 4.53 3.93
C TYR A 25 -3.74 5.73 3.02
N PHE A 26 -4.39 5.47 1.90
CA PHE A 26 -4.64 6.45 0.86
C PHE A 26 -6.11 6.37 0.48
N ASP A 27 -6.75 7.53 0.31
CA ASP A 27 -8.13 7.62 -0.17
C ASP A 27 -8.17 7.52 -1.72
N ASP A 28 -7.07 7.89 -2.38
CA ASP A 28 -6.90 7.84 -3.83
C ASP A 28 -5.97 6.68 -4.25
N VAL A 29 -6.43 5.88 -5.20
CA VAL A 29 -5.70 4.70 -5.70
C VAL A 29 -4.45 5.09 -6.52
N MET A 30 -4.50 6.21 -7.24
CA MET A 30 -3.37 6.71 -8.03
C MET A 30 -2.25 7.21 -7.12
N GLU A 31 -2.59 7.92 -6.03
CA GLU A 31 -1.60 8.29 -5.01
C GLU A 31 -0.96 7.06 -4.36
N ALA A 32 -1.76 6.04 -4.04
CA ALA A 32 -1.26 4.78 -3.47
C ALA A 32 -0.30 4.05 -4.42
N VAL A 33 -0.61 4.03 -5.72
CA VAL A 33 0.22 3.40 -6.75
C VAL A 33 1.52 4.17 -6.96
N GLN A 34 1.47 5.51 -7.02
CA GLN A 34 2.68 6.34 -7.11
C GLN A 34 3.60 6.09 -5.91
N PHE A 35 3.05 6.09 -4.69
CA PHE A 35 3.81 5.79 -3.49
C PHE A 35 4.39 4.37 -3.50
N SER A 36 3.61 3.37 -3.94
CA SER A 36 4.10 2.01 -4.11
C SER A 36 5.29 1.93 -5.07
N ASN A 37 5.27 2.70 -6.16
CA ASN A 37 6.39 2.77 -7.10
C ASN A 37 7.63 3.44 -6.49
N ASP A 38 7.46 4.52 -5.71
CA ASP A 38 8.56 5.15 -4.99
C ASP A 38 9.23 4.17 -4.01
N ILE A 39 8.43 3.39 -3.29
CA ILE A 39 8.89 2.37 -2.35
C ILE A 39 9.64 1.24 -3.08
N LYS A 40 9.18 0.84 -4.27
CA LYS A 40 9.91 -0.10 -5.13
C LYS A 40 11.25 0.48 -5.59
N ASN A 41 11.29 1.76 -5.96
CA ASN A 41 12.50 2.46 -6.37
C ASN A 41 13.51 2.58 -5.22
N LEU A 42 13.05 2.64 -3.96
CA LEU A 42 13.89 2.58 -2.76
C LEU A 42 14.44 1.19 -2.45
N GLY A 43 14.00 0.15 -3.16
CA GLY A 43 14.52 -1.22 -3.07
C GLY A 43 13.53 -2.26 -2.53
N ILE A 44 12.33 -1.86 -2.11
CA ILE A 44 11.29 -2.77 -1.62
C ILE A 44 10.42 -3.23 -2.79
N LYS A 45 10.99 -4.14 -3.60
CA LYS A 45 10.43 -4.54 -4.90
C LYS A 45 9.07 -5.25 -4.82
N ASP A 46 8.78 -5.87 -3.69
CA ASP A 46 7.55 -6.62 -3.41
C ASP A 46 6.41 -5.73 -2.86
N ALA A 47 6.59 -4.42 -2.77
CA ALA A 47 5.53 -3.52 -2.34
C ALA A 47 4.30 -3.58 -3.26
N PHE A 48 3.10 -3.61 -2.67
CA PHE A 48 1.84 -3.68 -3.41
C PHE A 48 0.76 -2.85 -2.72
N VAL A 49 -0.32 -2.56 -3.45
CA VAL A 49 -1.49 -1.80 -2.98
C VAL A 49 -2.68 -2.74 -2.86
N THR A 50 -3.43 -2.59 -1.78
CA THR A 50 -4.66 -3.35 -1.49
C THR A 50 -5.72 -2.37 -1.00
N GLU A 51 -6.99 -2.66 -1.26
CA GLU A 51 -8.10 -1.89 -0.72
C GLU A 51 -8.60 -2.47 0.61
N TYR A 52 -9.24 -1.62 1.40
CA TYR A 52 -10.02 -2.03 2.57
C TYR A 52 -11.49 -1.70 2.33
N THR A 53 -12.33 -2.73 2.41
CA THR A 53 -13.78 -2.59 2.26
C THR A 53 -14.43 -3.04 3.56
N ASN A 54 -15.18 -2.14 4.21
CA ASN A 54 -15.81 -2.37 5.52
C ASN A 54 -14.85 -2.91 6.59
N GLY A 55 -13.64 -2.35 6.65
CA GLY A 55 -12.60 -2.77 7.60
C GLY A 55 -11.92 -4.11 7.26
N LYS A 56 -12.33 -4.78 6.18
CA LYS A 56 -11.70 -6.01 5.70
C LYS A 56 -10.79 -5.72 4.50
N ARG A 57 -9.55 -6.18 4.57
CA ARG A 57 -8.58 -6.09 3.47
C ARG A 57 -9.00 -7.00 2.32
N ASN A 58 -8.99 -6.50 1.08
CA ASN A 58 -9.21 -7.29 -0.11
C ASN A 58 -7.88 -7.59 -0.82
N MET A 59 -7.34 -8.79 -0.58
CA MET A 59 -6.08 -9.24 -1.18
C MET A 59 -6.18 -9.52 -2.70
N SER A 60 -7.39 -9.66 -3.23
CA SER A 60 -7.63 -9.87 -4.67
C SER A 60 -7.73 -8.56 -5.45
N PHE A 61 -7.65 -7.42 -4.76
CA PHE A 61 -7.66 -6.11 -5.40
C PHE A 61 -6.37 -5.87 -6.17
N ASP A 62 -6.51 -5.38 -7.40
CA ASP A 62 -5.40 -4.92 -8.22
C ASP A 62 -5.61 -3.44 -8.52
N ALA A 63 -4.72 -2.62 -7.96
CA ALA A 63 -4.78 -1.16 -8.10
C ALA A 63 -4.62 -0.71 -9.56
N LEU A 64 -3.78 -1.40 -10.35
CA LEU A 64 -3.58 -1.04 -11.76
C LEU A 64 -4.84 -1.32 -12.59
N LYS A 65 -5.51 -2.43 -12.29
CA LYS A 65 -6.80 -2.76 -12.93
C LYS A 65 -7.90 -1.78 -12.55
N SER A 66 -7.89 -1.28 -11.31
CA SER A 66 -8.86 -0.28 -10.84
C SER A 66 -8.71 1.06 -11.57
N ILE A 67 -7.48 1.54 -11.78
CA ILE A 67 -7.20 2.82 -12.47
C ILE A 67 -7.55 2.75 -13.97
N SER A 68 -7.42 1.58 -14.60
CA SER A 68 -7.65 1.42 -16.04
C SER A 68 -9.13 1.36 -16.45
N LYS A 69 -10.07 1.39 -15.50
CA LYS A 69 -11.50 1.19 -15.75
C LYS A 69 -12.25 2.53 -15.76
#